data_AF-A0A067TEG0-F1
#
_entry.id   AF-A0A067TEG0-F1
#
_cell.length_a   1.000
_cell.length_b   1.000
_cell.length_c   1.000
_cell.angle_alpha   90.00
_cell.angle_beta   90.00
_cell.angle_gamma   90.00
#
_symmetry.space_group_name_H-M   'P 1'
#
loop_
_entity.id
_entity.type
_entity.pdbx_description
1 polymer ?
#
loop_
_entity_poly.entity_id
_entity_poly.type
_entity_poly.pdbx_seq_one_letter_code
_entity_poly.pdbx_strand_id
1 'polypeptide(L)'
;MAEDNSTSPVLLDDEGAITNQLETCLKHIFAKYCTPAVQRPSVEDTPTLLAPPPNAYLSGDDLQRWAVDTNGEPFSEETREEVVESFDVTEDGNLTFKGFLQLYQLQTENDEAETWKDLRKHGFNQKLSLVTAS
;
A
#
# COMPACT_ATOMS: atom_id res chain seq x y z
N MET A 1 -18.78 20.01 -26.71
CA MET A 1 -17.47 19.73 -26.09
C MET A 1 -17.72 18.59 -25.14
N ALA A 2 -17.20 17.40 -25.43
CA ALA A 2 -17.33 16.28 -24.51
C ALA A 2 -16.29 16.50 -23.41
N GLU A 3 -16.75 16.86 -22.22
CA GLU A 3 -15.93 16.81 -21.02
C GLU A 3 -15.65 15.32 -20.79
N ASP A 4 -14.40 14.90 -20.96
CA ASP A 4 -13.92 13.60 -20.52
C ASP A 4 -14.01 13.60 -18.99
N ASN A 5 -15.19 13.26 -18.47
CA ASN A 5 -15.44 13.10 -17.05
C ASN A 5 -14.81 11.78 -16.60
N SER A 6 -13.49 11.66 -16.73
CA SER A 6 -12.70 10.61 -16.11
C SER A 6 -12.67 10.87 -14.61
N THR A 7 -13.76 10.54 -13.91
CA THR A 7 -13.80 10.55 -12.45
C THR A 7 -12.70 9.61 -11.95
N SER A 8 -11.88 10.08 -11.00
CA SER A 8 -10.93 9.21 -10.31
C SER A 8 -11.66 7.98 -9.76
N PRO A 9 -11.05 6.79 -9.81
CA PRO A 9 -11.67 5.59 -9.27
C PRO A 9 -11.91 5.76 -7.77
N VAL A 10 -13.02 5.21 -7.31
CA VAL A 10 -13.39 5.25 -5.89
C VAL A 10 -12.45 4.32 -5.11
N LEU A 11 -11.88 4.81 -4.01
CA LEU A 11 -10.93 4.06 -3.19
C LEU A 11 -11.60 3.16 -2.15
N LEU A 12 -12.68 3.64 -1.53
CA LEU A 12 -13.54 2.91 -0.59
C LEU A 12 -14.94 2.72 -1.16
N ASP A 13 -15.57 1.57 -0.95
CA ASP A 13 -16.96 1.36 -1.35
C ASP A 13 -17.96 2.12 -0.45
N ASP A 14 -19.25 1.96 -0.72
CA ASP A 14 -20.33 2.62 0.02
C ASP A 14 -20.46 2.15 1.48
N GLU A 15 -19.79 1.05 1.85
CA GLU A 15 -19.68 0.55 3.22
C GLU A 15 -18.39 1.02 3.92
N GLY A 16 -17.53 1.77 3.21
CA GLY A 16 -16.23 2.23 3.70
C GLY A 16 -15.11 1.20 3.55
N ALA A 17 -15.35 0.05 2.90
CA ALA A 17 -14.35 -0.98 2.72
C ALA A 17 -13.44 -0.69 1.52
N ILE A 18 -12.20 -1.15 1.58
CA ILE A 18 -11.23 -0.99 0.47
C ILE A 18 -11.76 -1.69 -0.79
N THR A 19 -11.79 -0.98 -1.91
CA THR A 19 -12.17 -1.56 -3.20
C THR A 19 -11.13 -2.56 -3.70
N ASN A 20 -11.56 -3.53 -4.52
CA ASN A 20 -10.67 -4.50 -5.16
C ASN A 20 -9.53 -3.85 -5.98
N GLN A 21 -9.78 -2.68 -6.56
CA GLN A 21 -8.77 -1.95 -7.33
C GLN A 21 -7.68 -1.39 -6.42
N LEU A 22 -8.07 -0.74 -5.32
CA LEU A 22 -7.11 -0.25 -4.33
C LEU A 22 -6.36 -1.41 -3.67
N GLU A 23 -7.06 -2.48 -3.28
CA GLU A 23 -6.42 -3.68 -2.70
C GLU A 23 -5.34 -4.25 -3.63
N THR A 24 -5.59 -4.29 -4.95
CA THR A 24 -4.61 -4.73 -5.94
C THR A 24 -3.37 -3.84 -5.98
N CYS A 25 -3.53 -2.53 -5.86
CA CYS A 25 -2.42 -1.60 -5.77
C CYS A 25 -1.63 -1.79 -4.47
N LEU A 26 -2.33 -1.93 -3.34
CA LEU A 26 -1.74 -2.13 -2.03
C LEU A 26 -1.00 -3.47 -1.93
N LYS A 27 -1.48 -4.53 -2.58
CA LYS A 27 -0.74 -5.80 -2.75
C LYS A 27 0.61 -5.57 -3.39
N HIS A 28 0.66 -4.82 -4.47
CA HIS A 28 1.92 -4.51 -5.15
C HIS A 28 2.86 -3.69 -4.27
N ILE A 29 2.35 -2.67 -3.57
CA ILE A 29 3.15 -1.85 -2.65
C ILE A 29 3.72 -2.71 -1.52
N PHE A 30 2.86 -3.43 -0.81
CA PHE A 30 3.25 -4.29 0.30
C PHE A 30 4.29 -5.35 -0.13
N ALA A 31 4.12 -5.93 -1.32
CA ALA A 31 5.04 -6.92 -1.89
C ALA A 31 6.46 -6.39 -2.16
N LYS A 32 6.67 -5.07 -2.22
CA LYS A 32 8.02 -4.49 -2.35
C LYS A 32 8.84 -4.60 -1.05
N TYR A 33 8.16 -4.72 0.09
CA TYR A 33 8.75 -4.61 1.42
C TYR A 33 8.59 -5.88 2.25
N CYS A 34 7.65 -6.76 1.93
CA CYS A 34 7.29 -7.87 2.80
C CYS A 34 8.34 -8.97 2.89
N THR A 35 8.27 -9.70 4.01
CA THR A 35 8.95 -10.96 4.25
C THR A 35 7.92 -12.11 4.24
N PRO A 36 8.15 -13.22 3.50
CA PRO A 36 9.27 -13.45 2.59
C PRO A 36 9.24 -12.52 1.36
N ALA A 37 10.43 -12.18 0.85
CA ALA A 37 10.57 -11.31 -0.31
C ALA A 37 10.01 -11.95 -1.58
N VAL A 38 9.33 -11.15 -2.40
CA VAL A 38 8.80 -11.58 -3.71
C VAL A 38 9.94 -11.72 -4.70
N GLN A 39 10.01 -12.88 -5.36
CA GLN A 39 10.92 -13.08 -6.49
C GLN A 39 10.42 -12.26 -7.69
N ARG A 40 11.18 -11.25 -8.10
CA ARG A 40 10.88 -10.52 -9.32
C ARG A 40 11.30 -11.37 -10.53
N PRO A 41 10.45 -11.54 -11.55
CA PRO A 41 10.88 -12.15 -12.81
C PRO A 41 12.07 -11.35 -13.38
N SER A 42 13.17 -12.04 -13.72
CA SER A 42 14.47 -11.43 -14.08
C SER A 42 14.50 -10.69 -15.43
N VAL A 43 13.38 -10.59 -16.12
CA VAL A 43 13.29 -10.08 -17.48
C VAL A 43 11.84 -9.70 -17.67
N GLU A 44 11.50 -8.41 -17.68
CA GLU A 44 10.48 -7.79 -18.55
C GLU A 44 10.58 -6.26 -18.41
N ASP A 45 10.57 -5.54 -19.54
CA ASP A 45 10.48 -4.06 -19.61
C ASP A 45 9.06 -3.54 -19.28
N THR A 46 8.13 -4.43 -18.91
CA THR A 46 6.74 -4.11 -18.59
C THR A 46 6.50 -4.08 -17.07
N PRO A 47 5.92 -2.98 -16.53
CA PRO A 47 5.58 -2.92 -15.12
C PRO A 47 4.51 -3.98 -14.79
N THR A 48 4.94 -5.05 -14.12
CA THR A 48 4.05 -6.13 -13.66
C THR A 48 3.72 -5.93 -12.19
N LEU A 49 2.44 -6.05 -11.86
CA LEU A 49 1.98 -5.97 -10.47
C LEU A 49 2.55 -7.15 -9.66
N LEU A 50 2.99 -6.84 -8.45
CA LEU A 50 3.55 -7.82 -7.52
C LEU A 50 2.41 -8.32 -6.63
N ALA A 51 2.51 -9.56 -6.19
CA ALA A 51 1.61 -10.12 -5.18
C ALA A 51 2.44 -10.68 -4.03
N PRO A 52 2.08 -10.38 -2.77
CA PRO A 52 2.82 -10.92 -1.63
C PRO A 52 2.60 -12.42 -1.50
N PRO A 53 3.58 -13.17 -0.97
CA PRO A 53 3.37 -14.57 -0.62
C PRO A 53 2.29 -14.72 0.46
N PRO A 54 1.69 -15.92 0.61
CA PRO A 54 0.80 -16.20 1.73
C PRO A 54 1.50 -15.93 3.08
N ASN A 55 0.77 -15.31 4.01
CA ASN A 55 1.24 -14.97 5.36
C ASN A 55 2.45 -14.03 5.41
N ALA A 56 2.72 -13.29 4.34
CA ALA A 56 3.77 -12.29 4.35
C ALA A 56 3.42 -11.12 5.28
N TYR A 57 4.46 -10.52 5.86
CA TYR A 57 4.38 -9.42 6.83
C TYR A 57 5.46 -8.37 6.53
N LEU A 58 5.30 -7.15 7.06
CA LEU A 58 6.38 -6.18 7.16
C LEU A 58 7.02 -6.30 8.53
N SER A 59 8.32 -6.60 8.57
CA SER A 59 9.06 -6.48 9.82
C SER A 59 9.10 -5.02 10.29
N GLY A 60 9.52 -4.78 11.53
CA GLY A 60 9.72 -3.41 12.01
C GLY A 60 10.65 -2.58 11.11
N ASP A 61 11.69 -3.18 10.55
CA ASP A 61 12.62 -2.51 9.64
C ASP A 61 12.02 -2.31 8.25
N ASP A 62 11.25 -3.28 7.74
CA ASP A 62 10.56 -3.17 6.45
C ASP A 62 9.46 -2.10 6.49
N LEU A 63 8.75 -1.98 7.63
CA LEU A 63 7.78 -0.92 7.86
C LEU A 63 8.44 0.46 7.82
N GLN A 64 9.61 0.62 8.46
CA GLN A 64 10.36 1.88 8.40
C GLN A 64 10.84 2.20 6.99
N ARG A 65 11.29 1.18 6.24
CA ARG A 65 11.68 1.37 4.84
C ARG A 65 10.50 1.80 3.98
N TRP A 66 9.34 1.17 4.13
CA TRP A 66 8.11 1.61 3.48
C TRP A 66 7.73 3.04 3.86
N ALA A 67 7.83 3.41 5.14
CA ALA A 67 7.54 4.76 5.60
C ALA A 67 8.48 5.79 4.97
N VAL A 68 9.78 5.52 4.86
CA VAL A 68 10.74 6.41 4.19
C VAL A 68 10.40 6.58 2.71
N ASP A 69 10.14 5.49 1.99
CA ASP A 69 9.82 5.57 0.56
C ASP A 69 8.46 6.27 0.31
N THR A 70 7.52 6.14 1.25
CA THR A 70 6.16 6.69 1.16
C THR A 70 6.04 8.12 1.68
N ASN A 71 6.76 8.50 2.72
CA ASN A 71 6.63 9.79 3.40
C ASN A 71 7.88 10.66 3.28
N GLY A 72 9.03 10.05 3.05
CA GLY A 72 10.35 10.71 3.00
C GLY A 72 11.12 10.59 4.32
N GLU A 73 10.49 10.12 5.38
CA GLU A 73 11.07 9.92 6.70
C GLU A 73 10.50 8.66 7.37
N PRO A 74 11.26 8.01 8.28
CA PRO A 74 10.74 6.87 9.02
C PRO A 74 9.67 7.31 10.02
N PHE A 75 8.84 6.38 10.47
CA PHE A 75 7.96 6.66 11.61
C PHE A 75 8.76 6.88 12.89
N SER A 76 8.19 7.71 13.76
CA SER A 76 8.63 7.81 15.15
C SER A 76 8.37 6.49 15.89
N GLU A 77 9.03 6.30 17.03
CA GLU A 77 8.78 5.13 17.88
C GLU A 77 7.32 5.05 18.33
N GLU A 78 6.74 6.18 18.73
CA GLU A 78 5.33 6.32 19.11
C GLU A 78 4.39 5.86 17.99
N THR A 79 4.57 6.35 16.76
CA THR A 79 3.73 5.93 15.62
C THR A 79 3.90 4.44 15.32
N ARG A 80 5.07 3.84 15.55
CA ARG A 80 5.27 2.40 15.36
C ARG A 80 4.51 1.59 16.40
N GLU A 81 4.54 2.02 17.66
CA GLU A 81 3.77 1.38 18.73
C GLU A 81 2.28 1.44 18.43
N GLU A 82 1.77 2.61 18.03
CA GLU A 82 0.37 2.78 17.63
C GLU A 82 -0.05 1.83 16.48
N VAL A 83 0.83 1.63 15.48
CA VAL A 83 0.57 0.68 14.39
C VAL A 83 0.42 -0.75 14.92
N VAL A 84 1.28 -1.17 15.84
CA VAL A 84 1.24 -2.52 16.43
C VAL A 84 0.01 -2.71 17.32
N GLU A 85 -0.41 -1.67 18.05
CA GLU A 85 -1.57 -1.73 18.94
C GLU A 85 -2.91 -1.65 18.20
N SER A 86 -2.95 -0.96 17.07
CA SER A 86 -4.20 -0.64 16.35
C SER A 86 -4.55 -1.62 15.24
N PHE A 87 -3.56 -2.30 14.65
CA PHE A 87 -3.74 -3.08 13.42
C PHE A 87 -3.35 -4.54 13.56
N ASP A 88 -3.79 -5.34 12.58
CA ASP A 88 -3.51 -6.77 12.52
C ASP A 88 -2.01 -7.03 12.32
N VAL A 89 -1.40 -7.62 13.35
CA VAL A 89 0.01 -8.00 13.40
C VAL A 89 0.17 -9.52 13.63
N THR A 90 1.33 -10.05 13.27
CA THR A 90 1.73 -11.41 13.67
C THR A 90 1.92 -11.51 15.18
N GLU A 91 2.07 -12.72 15.72
CA GLU A 91 2.41 -12.94 17.14
C GLU A 91 3.69 -12.22 17.57
N ASP A 92 4.64 -12.02 16.64
CA ASP A 92 5.88 -11.27 16.87
C ASP A 92 5.76 -9.74 16.67
N GLY A 93 4.54 -9.21 16.47
CA GLY A 93 4.30 -7.77 16.29
C GLY A 93 4.61 -7.20 14.89
N ASN A 94 4.75 -8.04 13.87
CA ASN A 94 4.99 -7.59 12.50
C ASN A 94 3.69 -7.32 11.75
N LEU A 95 3.62 -6.24 10.96
CA LEU A 95 2.39 -5.83 10.28
C LEU A 95 2.01 -6.80 9.16
N THR A 96 0.82 -7.40 9.23
CA THR A 96 0.34 -8.30 8.17
C THR A 96 -0.22 -7.51 6.98
N PHE A 97 -0.46 -8.16 5.85
CA PHE A 97 -1.17 -7.49 4.75
C PHE A 97 -2.57 -7.03 5.15
N LYS A 98 -3.26 -7.75 6.04
CA LYS A 98 -4.55 -7.33 6.58
C LYS A 98 -4.41 -6.06 7.43
N GLY A 99 -3.37 -5.97 8.25
CA GLY A 99 -3.08 -4.76 9.03
C GLY A 99 -2.75 -3.58 8.13
N PHE A 100 -2.01 -3.83 7.05
CA PHE A 100 -1.72 -2.82 6.03
C PHE A 100 -2.97 -2.30 5.32
N LEU A 101 -3.96 -3.17 5.04
CA LEU A 101 -5.27 -2.73 4.53
C LEU A 101 -6.02 -1.89 5.56
N GLN A 102 -6.03 -2.28 6.84
CA GLN A 102 -6.68 -1.48 7.89
C GLN A 102 -6.05 -0.09 8.03
N LEU A 103 -4.72 0.01 7.95
CA LEU A 103 -4.00 1.28 7.95
C LEU A 103 -4.45 2.16 6.78
N TYR A 104 -4.48 1.62 5.56
CA TYR A 104 -4.91 2.37 4.39
C TYR A 104 -6.40 2.70 4.40
N GLN A 105 -7.25 1.85 4.96
CA GLN A 105 -8.67 2.14 5.13
C GLN A 105 -8.83 3.36 6.02
N LEU A 106 -8.24 3.34 7.23
CA LEU A 106 -8.30 4.44 8.18
C LEU A 106 -7.73 5.74 7.58
N GLN A 107 -6.59 5.66 6.89
CA GLN A 107 -6.01 6.82 6.20
C GLN A 107 -6.98 7.38 5.15
N THR A 108 -7.57 6.51 4.33
CA THR A 108 -8.45 6.92 3.22
C THR A 108 -9.77 7.50 3.73
N GLU A 109 -10.31 6.97 4.83
CA GLU A 109 -11.48 7.51 5.52
C GLU A 109 -11.24 8.93 6.06
N ASN A 110 -10.02 9.20 6.54
CA ASN A 110 -9.65 10.50 7.12
C ASN A 110 -9.20 11.52 6.07
N ASP A 111 -8.35 11.10 5.12
CA ASP A 111 -7.80 11.94 4.05
C ASP A 111 -7.44 11.10 2.82
N GLU A 112 -8.41 10.92 1.92
CA GLU A 112 -8.22 10.22 0.64
C GLU A 112 -7.05 10.78 -0.20
N ALA A 113 -6.75 12.09 -0.07
CA ALA A 113 -5.70 12.73 -0.87
C ALA A 113 -4.29 12.22 -0.51
N GLU A 114 -4.06 11.84 0.75
CA GLU A 114 -2.81 11.22 1.19
C GLU A 114 -2.65 9.81 0.62
N THR A 115 -3.72 9.01 0.57
CA THR A 115 -3.68 7.70 -0.12
C THR A 115 -3.31 7.86 -1.60
N TRP A 116 -3.87 8.87 -2.27
CA TRP A 116 -3.50 9.16 -3.66
C TRP A 116 -2.05 9.61 -3.83
N LYS A 117 -1.47 10.29 -2.84
CA LYS A 117 -0.06 10.71 -2.84
C LYS A 117 0.88 9.51 -2.69
N ASP A 118 0.53 8.57 -1.82
CA ASP A 118 1.26 7.32 -1.67
C ASP A 118 1.24 6.49 -2.95
N LEU A 119 0.05 6.30 -3.53
CA LEU A 119 -0.13 5.58 -4.78
C LEU A 119 0.75 6.15 -5.89
N ARG A 120 0.81 7.49 -6.02
CA ARG A 120 1.71 8.16 -6.99
C ARG A 120 3.18 7.92 -6.69
N LYS A 121 3.61 8.00 -5.43
CA LYS A 121 5.00 7.70 -5.04
C LYS A 121 5.39 6.27 -5.39
N HIS A 122 4.44 5.34 -5.31
CA HIS A 122 4.63 3.94 -5.66
C HIS A 122 4.43 3.60 -7.14
N GLY A 123 4.21 4.61 -8.00
CA GLY A 123 4.21 4.47 -9.45
C GLY A 123 2.83 4.30 -10.09
N PHE A 124 1.74 4.48 -9.34
CA PHE A 124 0.38 4.43 -9.88
C PHE A 124 -0.09 5.80 -10.40
N ASN A 125 -0.84 5.79 -11.48
CA ASN A 125 -1.50 6.98 -12.02
C ASN A 125 -2.92 7.16 -11.43
N GLN A 126 -3.62 8.21 -11.86
CA GLN A 126 -5.00 8.53 -11.44
C GLN A 126 -6.05 7.47 -11.83
N LYS A 127 -5.67 6.46 -12.62
CA LYS A 127 -6.52 5.33 -13.03
C LYS A 127 -6.12 4.02 -12.34
N LEU A 128 -5.36 4.10 -11.25
CA LEU A 128 -4.80 2.95 -10.51
C LEU A 128 -4.01 1.99 -11.39
N SER A 129 -3.40 2.50 -12.47
CA SER A 129 -2.51 1.72 -13.34
C SER A 129 -1.06 1.99 -12.97
N LEU A 130 -0.26 0.93 -12.81
CA LEU A 130 1.18 1.02 -12.57
C LEU A 130 1.86 1.52 -13.86
N VAL A 131 2.47 2.71 -13.80
CA VAL A 131 3.16 3.34 -14.94
C VAL A 131 4.68 3.41 -14.75
N THR A 132 5.16 3.27 -13.52
CA THR A 132 6.59 3.21 -13.19
C THR A 132 6.83 2.12 -12.15
N ALA A 133 7.70 1.16 -12.45
CA ALA A 133 8.16 0.18 -11.48
C ALA A 133 9.35 0.75 -10.69
N SER A 134 9.07 1.60 -9.69
CA SER A 134 10.07 2.05 -8.70
C SER A 134 10.21 1.00 -7.59
#